data_AF-A0A1Y1UKD0-F1
#
_entry.id   AF-A0A1Y1UKD0-F1
#
_cell.length_a   1.000
_cell.length_b   1.000
_cell.length_c   1.000
_cell.angle_alpha   90.00
_cell.angle_beta   90.00
_cell.angle_gamma   90.00
#
_symmetry.space_group_name_H-M   'P 1'
#
loop_
_entity.id
_entity.type
_entity.pdbx_description
1 polymer ?
#
loop_
_entity_poly.entity_id
_entity_poly.type
_entity_poly.pdbx_seq_one_letter_code
_entity_poly.pdbx_strand_id
1 'polypeptide(L)'
;HHSLACGEFIQALEACHAKGMLYRFSGACNGEKELLVRCLHAERMGRAAKNREESIDKNKKKYDAWARRKAELSEINDVGEVRA
;
A
#
# COMPACT_ATOMS: atom_id res chain seq x y z
N HIS A 1 -7.86 4.78 -8.19
CA HIS A 1 -7.88 3.42 -8.77
C HIS A 1 -8.77 2.53 -7.89
N HIS A 2 -10.05 2.43 -8.24
CA HIS A 2 -10.94 1.40 -7.72
C HIS A 2 -10.56 0.10 -8.45
N SER A 3 -10.28 -0.98 -7.72
CA SER A 3 -10.03 -2.25 -8.39
C SER A 3 -11.37 -2.84 -8.86
N LEU A 4 -11.33 -3.60 -9.96
CA LEU A 4 -12.49 -4.30 -10.50
C LEU A 4 -13.11 -5.27 -9.47
N ALA A 5 -12.36 -5.69 -8.44
CA ALA A 5 -12.82 -6.63 -7.42
C ALA A 5 -13.95 -6.09 -6.53
N CYS A 6 -14.06 -4.76 -6.34
CA CYS A 6 -15.18 -4.17 -5.62
C CYS A 6 -16.32 -3.71 -6.54
N GLY A 7 -16.29 -4.07 -7.83
CA GLY A 7 -17.24 -3.59 -8.84
C GLY A 7 -18.71 -3.88 -8.50
N GLU A 8 -19.01 -5.07 -7.97
CA GLU A 8 -20.37 -5.46 -7.61
C GLU A 8 -20.95 -4.60 -6.47
N PHE A 9 -20.13 -4.22 -5.49
CA PHE A 9 -20.56 -3.33 -4.40
C PHE A 9 -20.76 -1.89 -4.86
N ILE A 10 -19.99 -1.44 -5.85
CA ILE A 10 -20.18 -0.13 -6.48
C ILE A 10 -21.51 -0.12 -7.22
N GLN A 11 -21.78 -1.14 -8.04
CA GLN A 11 -23.05 -1.26 -8.78
C GLN A 11 -24.26 -1.34 -7.84
N ALA A 12 -24.16 -2.07 -6.72
CA ALA A 12 -25.23 -2.13 -5.73
C ALA A 12 -25.52 -0.75 -5.10
N LEU A 13 -24.47 0.00 -4.74
CA LEU A 13 -24.63 1.34 -4.19
C LEU A 13 -25.21 2.32 -5.23
N GLU A 14 -24.75 2.24 -6.48
CA GLU A 14 -25.27 3.05 -7.58
C GLU A 14 -26.73 2.72 -7.87
N ALA A 15 -27.12 1.44 -7.87
CA ALA A 15 -28.50 1.02 -8.00
C ALA A 15 -29.38 1.56 -6.86
N CYS A 16 -28.85 1.65 -5.62
CA CYS A 16 -29.57 2.30 -4.53
C CYS A 16 -29.72 3.81 -4.75
N HIS A 17 -28.65 4.49 -5.19
CA HIS A 17 -28.72 5.92 -5.51
C HIS A 17 -29.65 6.23 -6.69
N ALA A 18 -29.79 5.31 -7.66
CA ALA A 18 -30.69 5.45 -8.80
C ALA A 18 -32.18 5.48 -8.40
N LYS A 19 -32.53 5.03 -7.18
CA LYS A 19 -33.89 5.14 -6.63
C LYS A 19 -34.31 6.59 -6.32
N GLY A 20 -33.36 7.52 -6.30
CA GLY A 20 -33.61 8.95 -6.19
C GLY A 20 -32.88 9.63 -5.04
N MET A 21 -32.90 10.96 -5.05
CA MET A 21 -32.12 11.79 -4.13
C MET A 21 -32.49 11.59 -2.66
N LEU A 22 -33.76 11.31 -2.35
CA LEU A 22 -34.19 11.03 -0.97
C LEU A 22 -33.50 9.79 -0.40
N TYR A 23 -33.32 8.72 -1.17
CA TYR A 23 -32.62 7.51 -0.71
C TYR A 23 -31.14 7.78 -0.43
N ARG A 24 -30.52 8.60 -1.28
CA ARG A 24 -29.12 9.00 -1.14
C ARG A 24 -28.86 9.83 0.12
N PHE A 25 -29.76 10.75 0.47
CA PHE A 25 -29.56 11.67 1.59
C PHE A 25 -30.16 11.19 2.92
N SER A 26 -31.21 10.37 2.89
CA SER A 26 -31.85 9.84 4.10
C SER A 26 -31.05 8.75 4.82
N GLY A 27 -29.96 8.26 4.19
CA GLY A 27 -29.17 7.14 4.72
C GLY A 27 -29.74 5.76 4.36
N ALA A 28 -30.78 5.69 3.51
CA ALA A 28 -31.37 4.43 3.08
C ALA A 28 -30.39 3.51 2.32
N CYS A 29 -29.31 4.05 1.76
CA CYS A 29 -28.26 3.30 1.06
C CYS A 29 -27.02 2.98 1.92
N ASN A 30 -27.10 3.11 3.24
CA ASN A 30 -25.95 2.91 4.13
C ASN A 30 -25.47 1.44 4.16
N GLY A 31 -26.37 0.47 3.97
CA GLY A 31 -25.99 -0.95 3.94
C GLY A 31 -25.05 -1.27 2.78
N GLU A 32 -25.42 -0.87 1.56
CA GLU A 32 -24.60 -1.05 0.36
C GLU A 32 -23.29 -0.28 0.48
N LYS A 33 -23.33 0.93 1.06
CA LYS A 33 -22.14 1.74 1.32
C LYS A 33 -21.18 1.05 2.28
N GLU A 34 -21.67 0.44 3.35
CA GLU A 34 -20.82 -0.30 4.30
C GLU A 34 -20.12 -1.49 3.65
N LEU A 35 -20.83 -2.25 2.80
CA LEU A 35 -20.25 -3.37 2.06
C LEU A 35 -19.12 -2.89 1.14
N LEU A 36 -19.36 -1.79 0.40
CA LEU A 36 -18.34 -1.18 -0.44
C LEU A 36 -17.12 -0.71 0.38
N VAL A 37 -17.35 -0.06 1.52
CA VAL A 37 -16.27 0.42 2.41
C VAL A 37 -15.44 -0.76 2.92
N ARG A 38 -16.07 -1.86 3.33
CA ARG A 38 -15.35 -3.07 3.78
C ARG A 38 -14.48 -3.65 2.67
N CYS A 39 -15.01 -3.74 1.45
CA CYS A 39 -14.25 -4.22 0.29
C CYS A 39 -13.01 -3.33 0.01
N LEU A 40 -13.21 -2.02 -0.11
CA LEU A 40 -12.13 -1.08 -0.38
C LEU A 40 -11.11 -1.01 0.76
N HIS A 41 -11.55 -1.21 2.00
CA HIS A 41 -10.65 -1.32 3.14
C HIS A 41 -9.76 -2.57 3.03
N ALA A 42 -10.33 -3.73 2.71
CA ALA A 42 -9.57 -4.95 2.49
C ALA A 42 -8.54 -4.79 1.36
N GLU A 43 -8.91 -4.19 0.22
CA GLU A 43 -7.96 -3.89 -0.85
C GLU A 43 -6.81 -2.99 -0.39
N ARG A 44 -7.13 -1.93 0.37
CA ARG A 44 -6.12 -1.03 0.91
C ARG A 44 -5.15 -1.78 1.82
N MET A 45 -5.67 -2.63 2.70
CA MET A 45 -4.85 -3.43 3.62
C MET A 45 -3.97 -4.42 2.85
N GLY A 46 -4.50 -5.08 1.82
CA GLY A 46 -3.71 -5.96 0.95
C GLY A 46 -2.56 -5.23 0.24
N ARG A 47 -2.81 -4.03 -0.30
CA ARG A 47 -1.75 -3.19 -0.89
C ARG A 47 -0.73 -2.74 0.14
N ALA A 48 -1.18 -2.35 1.34
CA ALA A 48 -0.28 -1.94 2.41
C ALA A 48 0.63 -3.09 2.87
N ALA A 49 0.09 -4.31 2.97
CA ALA A 49 0.86 -5.51 3.29
C ALA A 49 1.95 -5.79 2.24
N LYS A 50 1.57 -5.80 0.95
CA LYS A 50 2.53 -5.97 -0.16
C LYS A 50 3.60 -4.89 -0.16
N ASN A 51 3.21 -3.62 0.00
CA ASN A 51 4.16 -2.51 0.05
C ASN A 51 5.12 -2.63 1.25
N ARG A 52 4.64 -3.14 2.39
CA ARG A 52 5.46 -3.39 3.57
C ARG A 52 6.50 -4.47 3.29
N GLU A 53 6.11 -5.60 2.69
CA GLU A 53 7.03 -6.67 2.29
C GLU A 53 8.08 -6.16 1.30
N GLU A 54 7.66 -5.48 0.24
CA GLU A 54 8.59 -4.89 -0.72
C GLU A 54 9.54 -3.87 -0.07
N SER A 55 9.05 -3.10 0.91
CA SER A 55 9.87 -2.12 1.63
C SER A 55 10.95 -2.81 2.48
N ILE A 56 10.60 -3.91 3.15
CA ILE A 56 11.56 -4.72 3.91
C ILE A 56 12.67 -5.23 2.98
N ASP A 57 12.31 -5.79 1.82
CA ASP A 57 13.28 -6.31 0.86
C ASP A 57 14.18 -5.20 0.29
N LYS A 58 13.59 -4.06 -0.07
CA LYS A 58 14.34 -2.88 -0.56
C LYS A 58 15.29 -2.36 0.51
N ASN A 59 14.84 -2.30 1.77
CA ASN A 59 15.67 -1.86 2.89
C ASN A 59 16.84 -2.82 3.14
N LYS A 60 16.61 -4.14 3.13
CA LYS A 60 17.68 -5.14 3.26
C LYS A 60 18.77 -4.92 2.22
N LYS A 61 18.40 -4.83 0.93
CA LYS A 61 19.34 -4.59 -0.17
C LYS A 61 20.12 -3.28 0.01
N LYS A 62 19.45 -2.22 0.46
CA LYS A 62 20.06 -0.92 0.74
C LYS A 62 21.09 -1.01 1.86
N TYR A 63 20.75 -1.66 2.98
CA TYR A 63 21.68 -1.82 4.10
C TYR A 63 22.87 -2.70 3.74
N ASP A 64 22.65 -3.80 3.01
CA ASP A 64 23.74 -4.66 2.54
C ASP A 64 24.71 -3.88 1.63
N ALA A 65 24.19 -3.02 0.74
CA ALA A 65 25.00 -2.17 -0.11
C ALA A 65 25.79 -1.11 0.68
N TRP A 66 25.18 -0.50 1.69
CA TRP A 66 25.85 0.44 2.59
C TRP A 66 26.93 -0.22 3.43
N ALA A 67 26.69 -1.44 3.92
CA ALA A 67 27.67 -2.21 4.68
C ALA A 67 28.88 -2.57 3.80
N ARG A 68 28.65 -3.06 2.57
CA ARG A 68 29.73 -3.34 1.61
C ARG A 68 30.58 -2.11 1.32
N ARG A 69 29.95 -0.97 1.00
CA ARG A 69 30.68 0.28 0.74
C ARG A 69 31.48 0.75 1.95
N LYS A 70 30.94 0.59 3.16
CA LYS A 70 31.65 0.94 4.39
C LYS A 70 32.88 0.04 4.60
N ALA A 71 32.75 -1.27 4.38
CA ALA A 71 33.86 -2.21 4.49
C ALA A 71 34.95 -1.91 3.45
N GLU A 72 34.57 -1.67 2.19
CA GLU A 72 35.49 -1.25 1.14
C GLU A 72 36.22 0.05 1.52
N LEU A 73 35.50 1.03 2.08
CA LEU A 73 36.11 2.28 2.54
C LEU A 73 37.08 2.09 3.70
N SER A 74 36.77 1.22 4.67
CA SER A 74 37.69 0.92 5.78
C SER A 74 38.95 0.22 5.29
N GLU A 75 38.84 -0.74 4.35
CA GLU A 75 40.00 -1.40 3.77
C GLU A 75 40.91 -0.41 3.03
N ILE A 76 40.34 0.53 2.28
CA ILE A 76 41.11 1.60 1.61
C ILE A 76 41.83 2.49 2.62
N ASN A 77 41.14 2.85 3.72
CA ASN A 77 41.72 3.69 4.76
C ASN A 77 42.89 2.98 5.47
N ASP A 78 42.74 1.69 5.81
CA ASP A 78 43.79 0.89 6.44
C ASP A 78 45.03 0.76 5.55
N VAL A 79 44.87 0.55 4.23
CA VAL A 79 45.99 0.53 3.28
C VAL A 79 46.67 1.90 3.16
N GLY A 80 45.92 2.99 3.29
CA GLY A 80 46.45 4.35 3.31
C GLY A 80 47.32 4.62 4.54
N GLU A 81 46.90 4.14 5.72
CA GLU A 81 47.64 4.29 6.98
C GLU A 81 48.93 3.46 7.01
N VAL A 82 48.93 2.27 6.40
CA VAL A 82 50.14 1.42 6.29
C VAL A 82 51.16 2.00 5.27
N ARG A 83 50.74 2.89 4.37
CA ARG A 83 51.60 3.52 3.35
C ARG A 83 52.14 4.91 3.74
N ALA A 84 51.65 5.50 4.84
CA ALA A 84 52.09 6.79 5.37
C ALA A 84 53.31 6.64 6.29
#